data_AF-A0A0F9JF19-F1
#
_entry.id   AF-A0A0F9JF19-F1
#
_cell.length_a   1.000
_cell.length_b   1.000
_cell.length_c   1.000
_cell.angle_alpha   90.00
_cell.angle_beta   90.00
_cell.angle_gamma   90.00
#
_symmetry.space_group_name_H-M   'P 1'
#
loop_
_entity.id
_entity.type
_entity.pdbx_description
1 polymer ?
#
loop_
_entity_poly.entity_id
_entity_poly.type
_entity_poly.pdbx_seq_one_letter_code
_entity_poly.pdbx_strand_id
1 'polypeptide(L)'
;MTTQNFPFAEGAFGPFGAPEVPHSFHPGDVQGAVFYVNANASGADDVGDPWPEVDEAICFSTLQAAIDACVDNRGDTIYVKRGGELVTSTVLFDKAGIRVITQKWGMSPSFRGEFTSIYSTALTGDPTAIISQPCYIEGLGFVGADTGTSFFEGAALLLRVDATSSATAAPLGVYLNQCRFPGWSLGNTCGLAMDGGTNVLIEDCYFEDAAFTHGIYMQGVAGHVQVKDCHFSLGTYAMKTGAFSDAGVNTQLEFGPGNICINPTKGINSGSNVVKGIICGNFFATAVDSTHDQTINNMEVDGWMCVGNEYRDEVSVDAD
;
A
#
# COMPACT_ATOMS: atom_id res chain seq x y z
N MET A 1 -15.30 6.49 39.24
CA MET A 1 -14.81 5.37 38.41
C MET A 1 -15.92 4.97 37.46
N THR A 2 -15.97 5.65 36.32
CA THR A 2 -16.86 5.34 35.22
C THR A 2 -16.07 4.52 34.23
N THR A 3 -16.43 3.24 34.10
CA THR A 3 -15.98 2.34 33.04
C THR A 3 -16.32 2.95 31.68
N GLN A 4 -15.32 3.55 31.02
CA GLN A 4 -15.36 3.81 29.58
C GLN A 4 -15.21 2.46 28.89
N ASN A 5 -16.33 1.86 28.51
CA ASN A 5 -16.34 0.80 27.52
C ASN A 5 -15.93 1.45 26.20
N PHE A 6 -14.75 1.10 25.68
CA PHE A 6 -14.38 1.34 24.30
C PHE A 6 -15.14 0.33 23.44
N PRO A 7 -16.11 0.75 22.61
CA PRO A 7 -16.59 -0.11 21.57
C PRO A 7 -15.60 0.03 20.41
N PHE A 8 -14.66 -0.91 20.29
CA PHE A 8 -14.22 -1.32 18.97
C PHE A 8 -15.44 -1.98 18.31
N ALA A 9 -16.33 -1.16 17.78
CA ALA A 9 -17.37 -1.60 16.89
C ALA A 9 -16.73 -1.67 15.50
N GLU A 10 -16.91 -2.80 14.83
CA GLU A 10 -16.66 -3.04 13.39
C GLU A 10 -17.50 -2.11 12.47
N GLY A 11 -17.89 -0.92 12.94
CA GLY A 11 -18.76 0.05 12.28
C GLY A 11 -18.28 1.49 12.42
N ALA A 12 -16.97 1.72 12.65
CA ALA A 12 -16.34 3.04 12.45
C ALA A 12 -16.11 3.35 10.96
N PHE A 13 -16.27 2.34 10.09
CA PHE A 13 -16.57 2.58 8.70
C PHE A 13 -18.00 3.12 8.63
N GLY A 14 -18.22 4.24 7.95
CA GLY A 14 -19.57 4.71 7.60
C GLY A 14 -20.31 3.65 6.75
N PRO A 15 -21.28 4.00 5.90
CA PRO A 15 -21.94 3.00 5.05
C PRO A 15 -21.02 2.23 4.08
N PHE A 16 -19.70 2.46 4.13
CA PHE A 16 -18.64 1.59 3.65
C PHE A 16 -18.32 0.49 4.66
N GLY A 17 -19.28 -0.37 5.02
CA GLY A 17 -18.86 -1.68 5.55
C GLY A 17 -17.79 -2.22 4.59
N ALA A 18 -16.64 -2.67 5.11
CA ALA A 18 -15.65 -3.34 4.28
C ALA A 18 -16.46 -4.31 3.41
N PRO A 19 -16.51 -4.12 2.08
CA PRO A 19 -17.30 -5.02 1.26
C PRO A 19 -16.81 -6.41 1.63
N GLU A 20 -17.72 -7.34 1.94
CA GLU A 20 -17.36 -8.74 2.03
C GLU A 20 -16.61 -9.02 0.74
N VAL A 21 -15.27 -9.08 0.83
CA VAL A 21 -14.42 -9.22 -0.34
C VAL A 21 -14.81 -10.57 -0.88
N PRO A 22 -15.43 -10.66 -2.07
CA PRO A 22 -15.78 -11.95 -2.59
C PRO A 22 -14.47 -12.72 -2.75
N HIS A 23 -14.32 -13.83 -2.03
CA HIS A 23 -13.19 -14.75 -2.18
C HIS A 23 -13.05 -15.26 -3.64
N SER A 24 -14.03 -14.96 -4.48
CA SER A 24 -14.09 -15.22 -5.91
C SER A 24 -15.01 -14.20 -6.57
N PHE A 25 -14.59 -13.65 -7.71
CA PHE A 25 -15.39 -12.82 -8.60
C PHE A 25 -16.78 -13.44 -8.84
N HIS A 26 -17.84 -12.70 -8.47
CA HIS A 26 -19.17 -12.93 -9.01
C HIS A 26 -19.58 -11.69 -9.82
N PRO A 27 -19.90 -11.83 -11.11
CA PRO A 27 -20.43 -10.75 -11.96
C PRO A 27 -21.66 -10.01 -11.40
N GLY A 28 -22.26 -10.47 -10.29
CA GLY A 28 -23.37 -9.83 -9.58
C GLY A 28 -22.96 -8.87 -8.46
N ASP A 29 -21.68 -8.80 -8.08
CA ASP A 29 -21.19 -7.97 -6.97
C ASP A 29 -20.74 -6.56 -7.41
N VAL A 30 -21.02 -6.20 -8.67
CA VAL A 30 -20.70 -4.89 -9.25
C VAL A 30 -21.90 -3.96 -9.23
N GLN A 31 -21.83 -2.89 -8.42
CA GLN A 31 -22.83 -1.80 -8.42
C GLN A 31 -22.62 -0.79 -9.57
N GLY A 32 -21.48 -0.85 -10.28
CA GLY A 32 -21.09 0.10 -11.33
C GLY A 32 -20.76 -0.52 -12.69
N ALA A 33 -20.15 0.28 -13.58
CA ALA A 33 -19.70 -0.16 -14.88
C ALA A 33 -18.43 -1.00 -14.79
N VAL A 34 -18.22 -1.88 -15.77
CA VAL A 34 -17.03 -2.72 -15.87
C VAL A 34 -16.20 -2.27 -17.07
N PHE A 35 -14.91 -2.05 -16.82
CA PHE A 35 -13.92 -1.68 -17.82
C PHE A 35 -12.79 -2.72 -17.83
N TYR A 36 -12.14 -2.86 -18.99
CA TYR A 36 -11.03 -3.77 -19.16
C TYR A 36 -9.83 -3.01 -19.70
N VAL A 37 -8.64 -3.32 -19.20
CA VAL A 37 -7.37 -2.72 -19.62
C VAL A 37 -6.48 -3.82 -20.17
N ASN A 38 -5.98 -3.60 -21.40
CA ASN A 38 -4.92 -4.39 -21.99
C ASN A 38 -3.82 -3.46 -22.51
N ALA A 39 -2.85 -3.14 -21.66
CA ALA A 39 -1.73 -2.29 -22.03
C ALA A 39 -0.75 -2.94 -23.01
N ASN A 40 -0.78 -4.26 -23.14
CA ASN A 40 0.05 -5.01 -24.06
C ASN A 40 -0.82 -5.97 -24.87
N ALA A 41 -1.14 -5.62 -26.12
CA ALA A 41 -2.02 -6.41 -26.98
C ALA A 41 -1.57 -7.87 -27.24
N SER A 42 -0.38 -8.28 -26.80
CA SER A 42 0.11 -9.67 -26.80
C SER A 42 0.12 -10.34 -25.42
N GLY A 43 -0.45 -9.69 -24.41
CA GLY A 43 -0.56 -10.18 -23.04
C GLY A 43 -1.41 -11.45 -22.98
N ALA A 44 -0.94 -12.44 -22.23
CA ALA A 44 -1.66 -13.69 -22.05
C ALA A 44 -2.88 -13.49 -21.15
N ASP A 45 -4.05 -13.94 -21.60
CA ASP A 45 -5.24 -14.01 -20.74
C ASP A 45 -5.12 -15.12 -19.70
N ASP A 46 -5.64 -14.84 -18.51
CA ASP A 46 -6.18 -15.89 -17.68
C ASP A 46 -7.48 -16.40 -18.31
N VAL A 47 -7.40 -17.53 -18.99
CA VAL A 47 -8.59 -18.24 -19.50
C VAL A 47 -9.14 -19.17 -18.43
N GLY A 48 -10.40 -18.95 -18.04
CA GLY A 48 -11.17 -19.87 -17.18
C GLY A 48 -11.88 -19.19 -16.00
N ASP A 49 -12.90 -19.87 -15.49
CA ASP A 49 -13.69 -19.47 -14.31
C ASP A 49 -12.75 -19.16 -13.11
N PRO A 50 -12.86 -17.97 -12.47
CA PRO A 50 -13.92 -16.98 -12.60
C PRO A 50 -13.66 -15.81 -13.57
N TRP A 51 -12.56 -15.83 -14.33
CA TRP A 51 -12.19 -14.70 -15.20
C TRP A 51 -12.90 -14.76 -16.55
N PRO A 52 -13.63 -13.70 -16.94
CA PRO A 52 -14.27 -13.65 -18.25
C PRO A 52 -13.19 -13.56 -19.34
N GLU A 53 -13.38 -14.26 -20.45
CA GLU A 53 -12.65 -13.95 -21.68
C GLU A 53 -12.97 -12.51 -22.07
N VAL A 54 -11.93 -11.67 -22.17
CA VAL A 54 -12.09 -10.25 -22.43
C VAL A 54 -11.97 -10.01 -23.94
N ASP A 55 -12.99 -9.40 -24.55
CA ASP A 55 -12.90 -8.95 -25.93
C ASP A 55 -11.92 -7.77 -26.04
N GLU A 56 -10.85 -7.98 -26.81
CA GLU A 56 -9.83 -6.96 -27.07
C GLU A 56 -10.40 -5.68 -27.68
N ALA A 57 -11.52 -5.79 -28.43
CA ALA A 57 -12.15 -4.63 -29.08
C ALA A 57 -12.76 -3.63 -28.10
N ILE A 58 -13.01 -4.04 -26.85
CA ILE A 58 -13.58 -3.19 -25.79
C ILE A 58 -12.57 -2.79 -24.71
N CYS A 59 -11.31 -3.20 -24.86
CA CYS A 59 -10.26 -2.89 -23.89
C CYS A 59 -9.70 -1.48 -24.09
N PHE A 60 -9.46 -0.79 -22.97
CA PHE A 60 -8.59 0.38 -22.95
C PHE A 60 -7.14 -0.05 -23.08
N SER A 61 -6.35 0.73 -23.82
CA SER A 61 -4.92 0.49 -24.00
C SER A 61 -4.05 0.99 -22.85
N THR A 62 -4.61 1.72 -21.88
CA THR A 62 -3.90 2.22 -20.70
C THR A 62 -4.82 2.22 -19.48
N LEU A 63 -4.25 2.06 -18.29
CA LEU A 63 -4.99 2.16 -17.04
C LEU A 63 -5.58 3.55 -16.83
N GLN A 64 -4.83 4.61 -17.18
CA GLN A 64 -5.34 5.98 -17.05
C GLN A 64 -6.63 6.20 -17.86
N ALA A 65 -6.70 5.69 -19.10
CA ALA A 65 -7.88 5.90 -19.93
C ALA A 65 -9.13 5.18 -19.37
N ALA A 66 -8.95 4.04 -18.71
CA ALA A 66 -10.05 3.37 -18.01
C ALA A 66 -10.49 4.15 -16.77
N ILE A 67 -9.56 4.72 -15.99
CA ILE A 67 -9.88 5.59 -14.85
C ILE A 67 -10.64 6.83 -15.31
N ASP A 68 -10.21 7.47 -16.40
CA ASP A 68 -10.87 8.67 -16.95
C ASP A 68 -12.32 8.40 -17.38
N ALA A 69 -12.64 7.16 -17.79
CA ALA A 69 -13.98 6.73 -18.18
C ALA A 69 -14.88 6.38 -16.98
N CYS A 70 -14.31 6.18 -15.79
CA CYS A 70 -15.06 5.91 -14.57
C CYS A 70 -15.83 7.16 -14.08
N VAL A 71 -16.88 6.89 -13.31
CA VAL A 71 -17.72 7.92 -12.67
C VAL A 71 -17.61 7.78 -11.15
N ASP A 72 -17.36 8.91 -10.47
CA ASP A 72 -17.24 8.97 -9.02
C ASP A 72 -18.41 8.31 -8.30
N ASN A 73 -18.08 7.48 -7.31
CA ASN A 73 -18.99 6.79 -6.40
C ASN A 73 -20.03 5.87 -7.07
N ARG A 74 -19.85 5.54 -8.37
CA ARG A 74 -20.72 4.57 -9.06
C ARG A 74 -20.36 3.12 -8.72
N GLY A 75 -19.19 2.87 -8.12
CA GLY A 75 -18.71 1.52 -7.84
C GLY A 75 -18.11 0.83 -9.06
N ASP A 76 -17.55 1.62 -10.00
CA ASP A 76 -16.95 1.13 -11.24
C ASP A 76 -15.78 0.20 -10.96
N THR A 77 -15.60 -0.80 -11.82
CA THR A 77 -14.55 -1.81 -11.69
C THR A 77 -13.71 -1.87 -12.96
N ILE A 78 -12.40 -1.78 -12.81
CA ILE A 78 -11.41 -1.90 -13.88
C ILE A 78 -10.68 -3.22 -13.71
N TYR A 79 -10.75 -4.07 -14.73
CA TYR A 79 -9.98 -5.31 -14.82
C TYR A 79 -8.71 -5.09 -15.62
N VAL A 80 -7.57 -5.39 -15.02
CA VAL A 80 -6.27 -5.20 -15.66
C VAL A 80 -5.72 -6.57 -16.07
N LYS A 81 -5.54 -6.75 -17.38
CA LYS A 81 -4.93 -7.95 -17.95
C LYS A 81 -3.45 -8.02 -17.63
N ARG A 82 -2.90 -9.23 -17.78
CA ARG A 82 -1.45 -9.42 -17.68
C ARG A 82 -0.72 -8.68 -18.77
N GLY A 83 0.36 -8.04 -18.38
CA GLY A 83 1.21 -7.20 -19.19
C GLY A 83 1.66 -6.02 -18.34
N GLY A 84 2.96 -5.73 -18.33
CA GLY A 84 3.44 -4.48 -17.78
C GLY A 84 3.02 -3.31 -18.68
N GLU A 85 2.50 -2.25 -18.09
CA GLU A 85 2.25 -0.97 -18.76
C GLU A 85 3.42 -0.01 -18.51
N LEU A 86 4.20 0.30 -19.54
CA LEU A 86 5.17 1.39 -19.48
C LEU A 86 4.41 2.71 -19.52
N VAL A 87 4.37 3.43 -18.40
CA VAL A 87 3.72 4.72 -18.30
C VAL A 87 4.70 5.85 -18.59
N THR A 88 4.29 6.79 -19.43
CA THR A 88 5.08 8.00 -19.77
C THR A 88 4.67 9.22 -18.96
N SER A 89 3.60 9.10 -18.17
CA SER A 89 3.06 10.10 -17.25
C SER A 89 2.55 9.37 -16.01
N THR A 90 2.53 10.06 -14.87
CA THR A 90 1.94 9.53 -13.64
C THR A 90 0.50 9.10 -13.86
N VAL A 91 0.15 7.91 -13.36
CA VAL A 91 -1.23 7.42 -13.34
C VAL A 91 -1.96 8.03 -12.14
N LEU A 92 -3.06 8.71 -12.39
CA LEU A 92 -3.87 9.40 -11.40
C LEU A 92 -5.10 8.55 -11.08
N PHE A 93 -5.16 8.02 -9.86
CA PHE A 93 -6.37 7.42 -9.29
C PHE A 93 -7.19 8.54 -8.63
N ASP A 94 -7.85 9.32 -9.48
CA ASP A 94 -8.56 10.55 -9.13
C ASP A 94 -10.09 10.40 -9.13
N LYS A 95 -10.59 9.16 -9.28
CA LYS A 95 -12.01 8.82 -9.19
C LYS A 95 -12.32 8.14 -7.87
N ALA A 96 -13.35 8.64 -7.17
CA ALA A 96 -13.78 8.07 -5.90
C ALA A 96 -14.59 6.78 -6.10
N GLY A 97 -14.36 5.79 -5.25
CA GLY A 97 -15.16 4.56 -5.18
C GLY A 97 -14.91 3.57 -6.33
N ILE A 98 -13.79 3.69 -7.04
CA ILE A 98 -13.42 2.72 -8.07
C ILE A 98 -12.72 1.49 -7.47
N ARG A 99 -12.82 0.36 -8.18
CA ARG A 99 -12.09 -0.88 -7.89
C ARG A 99 -11.17 -1.21 -9.06
N VAL A 100 -9.92 -1.52 -8.78
CA VAL A 100 -8.96 -2.00 -9.79
C VAL A 100 -8.52 -3.40 -9.39
N ILE A 101 -8.76 -4.38 -10.26
CA ILE A 101 -8.50 -5.79 -9.98
C ILE A 101 -7.68 -6.38 -11.12
N THR A 102 -6.58 -7.02 -10.77
CA THR A 102 -5.66 -7.61 -11.75
C THR A 102 -5.89 -9.10 -11.96
N GLN A 103 -5.59 -9.59 -13.17
CA GLN A 103 -5.52 -11.02 -13.47
C GLN A 103 -4.34 -11.69 -12.76
N LYS A 104 -4.63 -12.63 -11.85
CA LYS A 104 -3.63 -13.24 -10.95
C LYS A 104 -3.71 -14.78 -10.84
N TRP A 105 -4.49 -15.44 -11.71
CA TRP A 105 -4.75 -16.88 -11.59
C TRP A 105 -3.48 -17.73 -11.79
N GLY A 106 -3.20 -18.65 -10.87
CA GLY A 106 -2.00 -19.48 -10.96
C GLY A 106 -0.67 -18.75 -10.66
N MET A 107 -0.73 -17.49 -10.21
CA MET A 107 0.44 -16.79 -9.66
C MET A 107 0.56 -17.02 -8.16
N SER A 108 1.78 -17.28 -7.68
CA SER A 108 2.04 -17.19 -6.24
C SER A 108 1.87 -15.74 -5.79
N PRO A 109 1.48 -15.49 -4.52
CA PRO A 109 1.35 -14.14 -3.99
C PRO A 109 2.56 -13.25 -4.29
N SER A 110 3.78 -13.79 -4.16
CA SER A 110 5.03 -13.09 -4.44
C SER A 110 5.23 -12.62 -5.88
N PHE A 111 4.54 -13.22 -6.87
CA PHE A 111 4.63 -12.84 -8.28
C PHE A 111 3.46 -11.95 -8.74
N ARG A 112 2.43 -11.76 -7.90
CA ARG A 112 1.35 -10.82 -8.19
C ARG A 112 1.92 -9.41 -8.31
N GLY A 113 1.39 -8.60 -9.22
CA GLY A 113 1.92 -7.27 -9.54
C GLY A 113 3.15 -7.24 -10.44
N GLU A 114 3.98 -8.29 -10.53
CA GLU A 114 5.10 -8.33 -11.51
C GLU A 114 4.59 -8.31 -12.96
N PHE A 115 3.53 -9.08 -13.20
CA PHE A 115 2.96 -9.32 -14.51
C PHE A 115 1.75 -8.43 -14.79
N THR A 116 1.40 -7.54 -13.87
CA THR A 116 0.25 -6.62 -13.93
C THR A 116 0.68 -5.25 -13.41
N SER A 117 1.94 -4.88 -13.68
CA SER A 117 2.56 -3.65 -13.18
C SER A 117 2.24 -2.46 -14.06
N ILE A 118 2.04 -1.29 -13.45
CA ILE A 118 2.39 -0.02 -14.10
C ILE A 118 3.83 0.33 -13.72
N TYR A 119 4.63 0.73 -14.70
CA TYR A 119 6.04 1.04 -14.47
C TYR A 119 6.52 2.25 -15.26
N SER A 120 7.42 3.02 -14.66
CA SER A 120 8.11 4.12 -15.36
C SER A 120 9.61 3.99 -15.25
N THR A 121 10.31 4.26 -16.36
CA THR A 121 11.78 4.35 -16.41
C THR A 121 12.28 5.79 -16.58
N ALA A 122 11.38 6.78 -16.64
CA ALA A 122 11.70 8.13 -17.09
C ALA A 122 11.02 9.27 -16.31
N LEU A 123 10.09 8.98 -15.41
CA LEU A 123 9.46 10.01 -14.56
C LEU A 123 10.47 10.48 -13.52
N THR A 124 11.22 11.52 -13.87
CA THR A 124 12.23 12.12 -13.00
C THR A 124 11.53 13.06 -12.01
N GLY A 125 11.27 12.58 -10.79
CA GLY A 125 10.72 13.36 -9.69
C GLY A 125 9.21 13.25 -9.47
N ASP A 126 8.48 12.57 -10.36
CA ASP A 126 7.07 12.23 -10.14
C ASP A 126 6.93 10.73 -9.83
N PRO A 127 6.04 10.34 -8.90
CA PRO A 127 5.74 8.94 -8.66
C PRO A 127 5.08 8.32 -9.90
N THR A 128 5.14 6.99 -10.01
CA THR A 128 4.47 6.26 -11.11
C THR A 128 2.97 6.35 -10.99
N ALA A 129 2.45 6.39 -9.76
CA ALA A 129 1.05 6.59 -9.48
C ALA A 129 0.80 7.54 -8.32
N ILE A 130 -0.33 8.26 -8.39
CA ILE A 130 -0.87 9.06 -7.30
C ILE A 130 -2.31 8.61 -7.03
N ILE A 131 -2.62 8.32 -5.77
CA ILE A 131 -3.99 8.11 -5.30
C ILE A 131 -4.44 9.33 -4.51
N SER A 132 -5.45 10.02 -5.06
CA SER A 132 -6.03 11.22 -4.47
C SER A 132 -7.48 11.05 -4.01
N GLN A 133 -8.12 9.95 -4.39
CA GLN A 133 -9.51 9.63 -4.03
C GLN A 133 -9.63 8.22 -3.40
N PRO A 134 -10.71 7.96 -2.63
CA PRO A 134 -10.99 6.63 -2.08
C PRO A 134 -11.07 5.57 -3.19
N CYS A 135 -10.33 4.47 -3.05
CA CYS A 135 -10.34 3.38 -4.03
C CYS A 135 -9.88 2.05 -3.42
N TYR A 136 -10.18 0.97 -4.13
CA TYR A 136 -9.67 -0.37 -3.84
C TYR A 136 -8.80 -0.84 -5.00
N ILE A 137 -7.60 -1.32 -4.70
CA ILE A 137 -6.66 -1.85 -5.70
C ILE A 137 -6.16 -3.22 -5.25
N GLU A 138 -6.28 -4.20 -6.14
CA GLU A 138 -5.93 -5.58 -5.88
C GLU A 138 -4.96 -6.17 -6.90
N GLY A 139 -3.78 -6.58 -6.41
CA GLY A 139 -2.80 -7.31 -7.21
C GLY A 139 -1.99 -6.48 -8.21
N LEU A 140 -2.12 -5.14 -8.18
CA LEU A 140 -1.39 -4.24 -9.09
C LEU A 140 0.06 -4.06 -8.63
N GLY A 141 0.98 -4.03 -9.59
CA GLY A 141 2.38 -3.68 -9.36
C GLY A 141 2.63 -2.19 -9.58
N PHE A 142 3.40 -1.56 -8.70
CA PHE A 142 3.85 -0.17 -8.83
C PHE A 142 5.37 -0.14 -8.88
N VAL A 143 5.93 0.27 -10.02
CA VAL A 143 7.39 0.32 -10.22
C VAL A 143 7.80 1.71 -10.66
N GLY A 144 8.61 2.39 -9.84
CA GLY A 144 9.11 3.73 -10.14
C GLY A 144 10.60 3.75 -10.41
N ALA A 145 11.05 4.80 -11.09
CA ALA A 145 12.46 5.17 -11.15
C ALA A 145 12.69 6.39 -10.24
N ASP A 146 13.84 6.46 -9.56
CA ASP A 146 14.20 7.60 -8.71
C ASP A 146 15.43 8.32 -9.25
N THR A 147 15.30 9.63 -9.38
CA THR A 147 16.39 10.55 -9.70
C THR A 147 16.31 11.83 -8.87
N GLY A 148 15.48 11.86 -7.83
CA GLY A 148 15.11 13.07 -7.11
C GLY A 148 15.88 13.31 -5.82
N THR A 149 15.72 14.50 -5.27
CA THR A 149 16.32 14.91 -3.99
C THR A 149 15.28 15.39 -2.98
N SER A 150 14.02 15.53 -3.39
CA SER A 150 12.94 15.84 -2.48
C SER A 150 12.37 14.58 -1.84
N PHE A 151 11.60 14.82 -0.79
CA PHE A 151 11.31 13.85 0.24
C PHE A 151 10.29 12.76 -0.16
N PHE A 152 9.44 13.06 -1.15
CA PHE A 152 8.50 12.11 -1.78
C PHE A 152 8.95 11.67 -3.18
N GLU A 153 10.01 12.30 -3.69
CA GLU A 153 10.61 11.88 -4.95
C GLU A 153 11.24 10.50 -4.73
N GLY A 154 10.94 9.57 -5.64
CA GLY A 154 11.41 8.19 -5.56
C GLY A 154 10.43 7.19 -4.97
N ALA A 155 9.21 7.60 -4.60
CA ALA A 155 8.12 6.67 -4.32
C ALA A 155 7.52 6.11 -5.62
N ALA A 156 7.28 4.79 -5.70
CA ALA A 156 6.55 4.23 -6.83
C ALA A 156 5.07 4.63 -6.79
N LEU A 157 4.48 4.70 -5.60
CA LEU A 157 3.12 5.15 -5.35
C LEU A 157 3.08 6.25 -4.28
N LEU A 158 2.33 7.31 -4.53
CA LEU A 158 2.07 8.38 -3.58
C LEU A 158 0.57 8.47 -3.24
N LEU A 159 0.23 8.46 -1.95
CA LEU A 159 -1.11 8.79 -1.46
C LEU A 159 -1.13 10.27 -1.07
N ARG A 160 -1.77 11.11 -1.89
CA ARG A 160 -1.87 12.57 -1.70
C ARG A 160 -2.95 13.15 -2.63
N VAL A 161 -3.48 14.33 -2.30
CA VAL A 161 -4.44 15.05 -3.18
C VAL A 161 -3.88 15.32 -4.56
N ASP A 162 -2.62 15.74 -4.64
CA ASP A 162 -1.87 15.90 -5.89
C ASP A 162 -0.36 15.94 -5.62
N ALA A 163 0.47 15.87 -6.67
CA ALA A 163 1.94 15.84 -6.57
C ALA A 163 2.57 17.10 -5.93
N THR A 164 1.84 18.22 -5.88
CA THR A 164 2.39 19.57 -5.65
C THR A 164 1.80 20.31 -4.46
N SER A 165 0.62 19.94 -3.96
CA SER A 165 -0.15 20.77 -3.04
C SER A 165 0.11 20.48 -1.58
N SER A 166 0.28 21.54 -0.80
CA SER A 166 0.22 21.50 0.67
C SER A 166 -1.23 21.37 1.18
N ALA A 167 -2.14 20.79 0.38
CA ALA A 167 -3.56 20.72 0.72
C ALA A 167 -3.81 19.73 1.86
N THR A 168 -4.69 20.12 2.78
CA THR A 168 -5.01 19.41 4.03
C THR A 168 -6.06 18.30 3.87
N ALA A 169 -6.59 18.07 2.67
CA ALA A 169 -7.53 16.99 2.45
C ALA A 169 -6.76 15.67 2.28
N ALA A 170 -6.58 14.89 3.34
CA ALA A 170 -5.93 13.59 3.21
C ALA A 170 -6.74 12.65 2.28
N PRO A 171 -6.11 11.82 1.43
CA PRO A 171 -6.83 10.72 0.79
C PRO A 171 -7.48 9.86 1.89
N LEU A 172 -8.78 9.59 1.72
CA LEU A 172 -9.60 8.86 2.67
C LEU A 172 -9.98 7.51 2.06
N GLY A 173 -9.97 6.43 2.82
CA GLY A 173 -10.61 5.17 2.40
C GLY A 173 -9.89 4.47 1.23
N VAL A 174 -8.57 4.36 1.32
CA VAL A 174 -7.76 3.61 0.34
C VAL A 174 -7.49 2.21 0.87
N TYR A 175 -7.74 1.20 0.04
CA TYR A 175 -7.40 -0.18 0.37
C TYR A 175 -6.53 -0.79 -0.73
N LEU A 176 -5.28 -1.10 -0.38
CA LEU A 176 -4.34 -1.83 -1.20
C LEU A 176 -4.26 -3.27 -0.71
N ASN A 177 -4.59 -4.22 -1.58
CA ASN A 177 -4.61 -5.64 -1.26
C ASN A 177 -3.74 -6.39 -2.27
N GLN A 178 -2.81 -7.23 -1.81
CA GLN A 178 -2.00 -8.06 -2.71
C GLN A 178 -1.18 -7.28 -3.76
N CYS A 179 -0.98 -5.98 -3.55
CA CYS A 179 -0.18 -5.13 -4.43
C CYS A 179 1.30 -5.43 -4.26
N ARG A 180 2.10 -5.09 -5.28
CA ARG A 180 3.55 -5.27 -5.24
C ARG A 180 4.31 -4.00 -5.60
N PHE A 181 5.40 -3.79 -4.91
CA PHE A 181 6.34 -2.68 -5.08
C PHE A 181 7.73 -3.27 -5.33
N PRO A 182 8.00 -3.75 -6.56
CA PRO A 182 9.32 -4.24 -6.90
C PRO A 182 10.23 -3.07 -7.29
N GLY A 183 11.51 -3.24 -7.05
CA GLY A 183 12.53 -2.25 -7.42
C GLY A 183 12.94 -2.23 -8.88
N TRP A 184 13.03 -3.43 -9.48
CA TRP A 184 13.56 -3.66 -10.83
C TRP A 184 14.90 -2.97 -11.14
N SER A 185 15.67 -2.62 -10.10
CA SER A 185 16.91 -1.83 -10.22
C SER A 185 16.72 -0.48 -10.91
N LEU A 186 15.53 0.12 -10.80
CA LEU A 186 15.23 1.46 -11.31
C LEU A 186 15.58 2.58 -10.33
N GLY A 187 16.09 2.21 -9.16
CA GLY A 187 16.72 3.11 -8.20
C GLY A 187 15.77 3.75 -7.20
N ASN A 188 14.47 3.42 -7.24
CA ASN A 188 13.49 3.88 -6.28
C ASN A 188 13.89 3.62 -4.83
N THR A 189 13.82 4.67 -4.02
CA THR A 189 14.21 4.64 -2.60
C THR A 189 13.03 4.35 -1.68
N CYS A 190 11.81 4.36 -2.22
CA CYS A 190 10.55 4.13 -1.52
C CYS A 190 9.52 3.37 -2.40
N GLY A 191 8.80 2.40 -1.83
CA GLY A 191 7.69 1.74 -2.53
C GLY A 191 6.44 2.62 -2.53
N LEU A 192 5.95 2.94 -1.33
CA LEU A 192 4.75 3.72 -1.12
C LEU A 192 5.04 4.88 -0.17
N ALA A 193 4.67 6.10 -0.55
CA ALA A 193 4.71 7.25 0.34
C ALA A 193 3.32 7.83 0.59
N MET A 194 3.13 8.40 1.78
CA MET A 194 1.88 9.06 2.17
C MET A 194 2.18 10.41 2.84
N ASP A 195 1.51 11.46 2.37
CA ASP A 195 1.48 12.77 3.00
C ASP A 195 0.09 13.02 3.58
N GLY A 196 -0.11 12.54 4.80
CA GLY A 196 -1.42 12.32 5.37
C GLY A 196 -2.14 11.10 4.78
N GLY A 197 -3.29 10.78 5.34
CA GLY A 197 -4.14 9.67 4.93
C GLY A 197 -5.05 9.27 6.06
N THR A 198 -6.34 9.07 5.78
CA THR A 198 -7.27 8.57 6.80
C THR A 198 -7.97 7.30 6.32
N ASN A 199 -8.17 6.31 7.19
CA ASN A 199 -8.81 5.04 6.86
C ASN A 199 -8.10 4.34 5.68
N VAL A 200 -6.80 4.11 5.84
CA VAL A 200 -5.98 3.43 4.83
C VAL A 200 -5.68 2.02 5.30
N LEU A 201 -5.94 1.03 4.47
CA LEU A 201 -5.58 -0.37 4.70
C LEU A 201 -4.59 -0.83 3.64
N ILE A 202 -3.47 -1.40 4.09
CA ILE A 202 -2.45 -2.02 3.25
C ILE A 202 -2.32 -3.47 3.75
N GLU A 203 -2.75 -4.41 2.93
CA GLU A 203 -2.86 -5.83 3.30
C GLU A 203 -2.22 -6.73 2.25
N ASP A 204 -1.51 -7.77 2.71
CA ASP A 204 -0.92 -8.82 1.85
C ASP A 204 -0.03 -8.24 0.72
N CYS A 205 0.54 -7.05 0.93
CA CYS A 205 1.34 -6.36 -0.07
C CYS A 205 2.82 -6.73 0.04
N TYR A 206 3.54 -6.69 -1.08
CA TYR A 206 4.95 -7.08 -1.18
C TYR A 206 5.83 -5.88 -1.53
N PHE A 207 6.85 -5.61 -0.72
CA PHE A 207 7.84 -4.54 -0.93
C PHE A 207 9.24 -5.15 -1.04
N GLU A 208 9.90 -4.95 -2.18
CA GLU A 208 11.16 -5.63 -2.50
C GLU A 208 12.07 -4.78 -3.40
N ASP A 209 13.08 -4.14 -2.80
CA ASP A 209 14.24 -3.57 -3.50
C ASP A 209 15.41 -3.37 -2.52
N ALA A 210 16.63 -3.63 -2.97
CA ALA A 210 17.85 -3.25 -2.26
C ALA A 210 18.09 -1.73 -2.23
N ALA A 211 17.53 -0.98 -3.18
CA ALA A 211 17.57 0.49 -3.17
C ALA A 211 16.60 1.12 -2.15
N PHE A 212 15.60 0.36 -1.67
CA PHE A 212 14.66 0.87 -0.69
C PHE A 212 15.35 1.23 0.62
N THR A 213 15.29 2.52 0.95
CA THR A 213 15.57 2.98 2.31
C THR A 213 14.39 2.67 3.23
N HIS A 214 13.19 2.58 2.68
CA HIS A 214 11.97 2.13 3.37
C HIS A 214 10.95 1.59 2.35
N GLY A 215 10.18 0.57 2.72
CA GLY A 215 9.07 0.09 1.89
C GLY A 215 7.92 1.11 1.86
N ILE A 216 7.53 1.57 3.04
CA ILE A 216 6.48 2.58 3.25
C ILE A 216 7.05 3.82 3.95
N TYR A 217 6.73 4.99 3.42
CA TYR A 217 6.96 6.29 4.05
C TYR A 217 5.64 6.93 4.49
N MET A 218 5.57 7.47 5.71
CA MET A 218 4.39 8.20 6.17
C MET A 218 4.75 9.46 6.95
N GLN A 219 4.02 10.55 6.70
CA GLN A 219 4.05 11.76 7.52
C GLN A 219 2.70 12.48 7.51
N GLY A 220 2.61 13.65 8.14
CA GLY A 220 1.43 14.51 8.07
C GLY A 220 0.31 14.06 9.00
N VAL A 221 -0.95 14.16 8.54
CA VAL A 221 -2.14 13.76 9.31
C VAL A 221 -2.54 12.34 8.90
N ALA A 222 -2.12 11.33 9.68
CA ALA A 222 -2.31 9.91 9.36
C ALA A 222 -3.27 9.22 10.35
N GLY A 223 -4.57 9.18 10.07
CA GLY A 223 -5.59 8.63 10.99
C GLY A 223 -6.14 7.27 10.57
N HIS A 224 -6.14 6.27 11.43
CA HIS A 224 -6.66 4.93 11.13
C HIS A 224 -5.96 4.29 9.92
N VAL A 225 -4.63 4.22 9.99
CA VAL A 225 -3.81 3.52 8.99
C VAL A 225 -3.45 2.14 9.54
N GLN A 226 -3.69 1.10 8.75
CA GLN A 226 -3.36 -0.28 9.09
C GLN A 226 -2.48 -0.89 8.00
N VAL A 227 -1.38 -1.51 8.41
CA VAL A 227 -0.47 -2.26 7.56
C VAL A 227 -0.33 -3.65 8.14
N LYS A 228 -0.91 -4.66 7.49
CA LYS A 228 -0.97 -6.03 8.02
C LYS A 228 -0.71 -7.07 6.93
N ASP A 229 -0.26 -8.25 7.35
CA ASP A 229 0.04 -9.39 6.46
C ASP A 229 1.00 -9.07 5.29
N CYS A 230 1.74 -7.95 5.37
CA CYS A 230 2.62 -7.50 4.29
C CYS A 230 4.01 -8.14 4.39
N HIS A 231 4.70 -8.23 3.26
CA HIS A 231 6.05 -8.79 3.16
C HIS A 231 7.06 -7.73 2.74
N PHE A 232 8.11 -7.55 3.54
CA PHE A 232 9.16 -6.57 3.33
C PHE A 232 10.52 -7.25 3.24
N SER A 233 11.25 -7.02 2.16
CA SER A 233 12.56 -7.66 1.95
C SER A 233 13.50 -6.79 1.13
N LEU A 234 14.80 -7.09 1.23
CA LEU A 234 15.91 -6.44 0.51
C LEU A 234 16.19 -4.98 0.88
N GLY A 235 15.18 -4.20 1.30
CA GLY A 235 15.31 -2.81 1.72
C GLY A 235 15.86 -2.64 3.13
N THR A 236 16.00 -1.39 3.57
CA THR A 236 16.56 -1.06 4.90
C THR A 236 15.51 -1.16 6.02
N TYR A 237 14.35 -0.53 5.85
CA TYR A 237 13.23 -0.57 6.80
C TYR A 237 11.93 -0.96 6.09
N ALA A 238 11.01 -1.65 6.76
CA ALA A 238 9.67 -1.87 6.23
C ALA A 238 8.90 -0.55 6.18
N MET A 239 9.03 0.25 7.23
CA MET A 239 8.35 1.53 7.39
C MET A 239 9.28 2.61 7.93
N LYS A 240 9.13 3.84 7.44
CA LYS A 240 9.71 5.03 8.03
C LYS A 240 8.64 6.09 8.25
N THR A 241 8.70 6.76 9.39
CA THR A 241 7.80 7.87 9.71
C THR A 241 8.53 9.22 9.70
N GLY A 242 7.81 10.25 9.27
CA GLY A 242 8.18 11.67 9.40
C GLY A 242 7.42 12.35 10.52
N ALA A 243 7.45 13.68 10.49
CA ALA A 243 6.71 14.48 11.46
C ALA A 243 5.20 14.31 11.25
N PHE A 244 4.51 13.84 12.29
CA PHE A 244 3.05 13.84 12.34
C PHE A 244 2.56 15.19 12.85
N SER A 245 1.72 15.87 12.06
CA SER A 245 1.24 17.22 12.38
C SER A 245 0.11 17.23 13.41
N ASP A 246 -0.52 16.08 13.68
CA ASP A 246 -1.58 15.91 14.68
C ASP A 246 -1.30 14.77 15.68
N ALA A 247 -0.01 14.51 15.91
CA ALA A 247 0.51 13.49 16.83
C ALA A 247 -0.26 13.50 18.16
N GLY A 248 -0.83 12.35 18.52
CA GLY A 248 -1.53 12.21 19.80
C GLY A 248 -3.01 12.64 19.82
N VAL A 249 -3.58 13.11 18.71
CA VAL A 249 -5.02 13.39 18.59
C VAL A 249 -5.69 12.34 17.69
N ASN A 250 -5.47 12.42 16.38
CA ASN A 250 -6.09 11.47 15.42
C ASN A 250 -5.09 10.50 14.80
N THR A 251 -3.77 10.72 14.96
CA THR A 251 -2.79 9.75 14.46
C THR A 251 -3.06 8.40 15.12
N GLN A 252 -3.44 7.40 14.33
CA GLN A 252 -3.70 6.03 14.77
C GLN A 252 -3.13 5.12 13.71
N LEU A 253 -2.00 4.50 14.05
CA LEU A 253 -1.24 3.68 13.14
C LEU A 253 -1.08 2.27 13.73
N GLU A 254 -1.40 1.27 12.94
CA GLU A 254 -1.19 -0.14 13.27
C GLU A 254 -0.26 -0.75 12.23
N PHE A 255 0.89 -1.26 12.69
CA PHE A 255 1.80 -2.09 11.92
C PHE A 255 1.74 -3.50 12.47
N GLY A 256 0.89 -4.30 11.83
CA GLY A 256 0.56 -5.67 12.21
C GLY A 256 -0.95 -5.92 12.24
N PRO A 257 -1.35 -7.17 12.53
CA PRO A 257 -0.51 -8.36 12.69
C PRO A 257 -0.01 -8.93 11.35
N GLY A 258 0.85 -9.93 11.41
CA GLY A 258 1.19 -10.80 10.28
C GLY A 258 2.25 -10.27 9.32
N ASN A 259 2.78 -9.05 9.50
CA ASN A 259 3.83 -8.57 8.61
C ASN A 259 5.13 -9.39 8.80
N ILE A 260 5.82 -9.63 7.70
CA ILE A 260 7.08 -10.35 7.65
C ILE A 260 8.17 -9.40 7.15
N CYS A 261 9.23 -9.23 7.92
CA CYS A 261 10.42 -8.47 7.53
C CYS A 261 11.62 -9.41 7.41
N ILE A 262 12.20 -9.52 6.21
CA ILE A 262 13.33 -10.43 5.92
C ILE A 262 14.61 -9.62 5.69
N ASN A 263 15.72 -10.10 6.27
CA ASN A 263 17.05 -9.50 6.15
C ASN A 263 17.37 -9.00 4.71
N PRO A 264 17.88 -7.76 4.55
CA PRO A 264 18.34 -6.82 5.58
C PRO A 264 17.24 -5.93 6.19
N THR A 265 15.98 -6.14 5.83
CA THR A 265 14.90 -5.21 6.17
C THR A 265 14.52 -5.28 7.64
N LYS A 266 14.66 -4.14 8.32
CA LYS A 266 14.19 -3.89 9.70
C LYS A 266 12.69 -3.55 9.71
N GLY A 267 12.08 -3.48 10.88
CA GLY A 267 10.68 -3.07 11.05
C GLY A 267 10.49 -1.59 10.80
N ILE A 268 10.61 -0.78 11.84
CA ILE A 268 10.22 0.64 11.77
C ILE A 268 11.40 1.55 12.06
N ASN A 269 11.54 2.59 11.24
CA ASN A 269 12.29 3.80 11.54
C ASN A 269 11.30 4.89 11.97
N SER A 270 11.17 5.07 13.29
CA SER A 270 10.27 6.07 13.89
C SER A 270 10.71 7.51 13.60
N GLY A 271 12.01 7.73 13.36
CA GLY A 271 12.59 9.07 13.25
C GLY A 271 12.45 9.88 14.53
N SER A 272 12.22 9.22 15.67
CA SER A 272 11.93 9.86 16.97
C SER A 272 10.73 10.81 16.92
N ASN A 273 9.70 10.44 16.14
CA ASN A 273 8.47 11.21 16.03
C ASN A 273 7.40 10.68 17.01
N VAL A 274 6.72 11.61 17.69
CA VAL A 274 5.60 11.29 18.57
C VAL A 274 4.42 10.74 17.76
N VAL A 275 3.79 9.67 18.24
CA VAL A 275 2.69 8.98 17.56
C VAL A 275 1.69 8.37 18.57
N LYS A 276 0.56 7.85 18.10
CA LYS A 276 -0.14 6.73 18.75
C LYS A 276 -0.09 5.54 17.81
N GLY A 277 0.94 4.72 17.98
CA GLY A 277 1.23 3.61 17.08
C GLY A 277 1.17 2.29 17.83
N ILE A 278 0.76 1.23 17.15
CA ILE A 278 0.87 -0.15 17.64
C ILE A 278 1.71 -0.93 16.62
N ILE A 279 2.72 -1.63 17.13
CA ILE A 279 3.56 -2.58 16.39
C ILE A 279 3.26 -3.95 17.00
N CYS A 280 2.51 -4.80 16.31
CA CYS A 280 2.04 -6.04 16.91
C CYS A 280 2.08 -7.26 15.99
N GLY A 281 2.33 -8.45 16.55
CA GLY A 281 2.14 -9.71 15.83
C GLY A 281 2.96 -9.86 14.54
N ASN A 282 4.12 -9.19 14.44
CA ASN A 282 4.97 -9.24 13.25
C ASN A 282 6.10 -10.26 13.42
N PHE A 283 6.63 -10.76 12.29
CA PHE A 283 7.76 -11.68 12.23
C PHE A 283 9.00 -10.99 11.65
N PHE A 284 10.07 -10.92 12.42
CA PHE A 284 11.33 -10.29 12.03
C PHE A 284 12.44 -11.34 11.83
N ALA A 285 12.70 -11.72 10.58
CA ALA A 285 13.77 -12.63 10.18
C ALA A 285 15.02 -11.84 9.76
N THR A 286 15.50 -10.95 10.62
CA THR A 286 16.67 -10.09 10.41
C THR A 286 17.84 -10.60 11.24
N ALA A 287 19.09 -10.32 10.85
CA ALA A 287 20.29 -10.75 11.61
C ALA A 287 20.98 -9.55 12.29
N VAL A 288 20.21 -8.53 12.68
CA VAL A 288 20.71 -7.23 13.14
C VAL A 288 20.26 -6.95 14.58
N ASP A 289 21.20 -6.43 15.37
CA ASP A 289 21.07 -6.10 16.80
C ASP A 289 19.87 -5.22 17.21
N SER A 290 19.13 -4.64 16.25
CA SER A 290 17.88 -3.93 16.50
C SER A 290 16.95 -3.96 15.28
N THR A 291 15.70 -4.36 15.49
CA THR A 291 14.62 -4.33 14.49
C THR A 291 14.03 -2.94 14.26
N HIS A 292 14.34 -1.97 15.13
CA HIS A 292 13.87 -0.59 15.04
C HIS A 292 15.06 0.38 15.02
N ASP A 293 14.80 1.66 14.73
CA ASP A 293 15.83 2.72 14.77
C ASP A 293 16.19 3.15 16.21
N GLN A 294 15.37 2.79 17.20
CA GLN A 294 15.56 3.08 18.62
C GLN A 294 15.28 1.86 19.50
N THR A 295 15.65 1.94 20.78
CA THR A 295 15.24 0.94 21.79
C THR A 295 13.73 0.99 22.03
N ILE A 296 13.10 -0.13 22.41
CA ILE A 296 11.67 -0.21 22.73
C ILE A 296 11.24 0.85 23.76
N ASN A 297 12.00 1.05 24.84
CA ASN A 297 11.68 2.06 25.85
C ASN A 297 11.57 3.49 25.26
N ASN A 298 12.43 3.84 24.29
CA ASN A 298 12.36 5.14 23.63
C ASN A 298 11.17 5.21 22.67
N MET A 299 10.89 4.13 21.94
CA MET A 299 9.70 4.01 21.10
C MET A 299 8.41 4.22 21.93
N GLU A 300 8.34 3.65 23.13
CA GLU A 300 7.21 3.83 24.06
C GLU A 300 7.08 5.26 24.58
N VAL A 301 8.20 5.95 24.85
CA VAL A 301 8.21 7.38 25.18
C VAL A 301 7.65 8.21 24.02
N ASP A 302 7.96 7.82 22.78
CA ASP A 302 7.43 8.43 21.56
C ASP A 302 5.96 8.02 21.27
N GLY A 303 5.37 7.11 22.05
CA GLY A 303 3.96 6.71 21.95
C GLY A 303 3.68 5.48 21.07
N TRP A 304 4.71 4.70 20.74
CA TRP A 304 4.57 3.37 20.12
C TRP A 304 4.34 2.29 21.18
N MET A 305 3.40 1.39 20.92
CA MET A 305 3.21 0.18 21.71
C MET A 305 3.73 -1.03 20.92
N CYS A 306 4.76 -1.71 21.43
CA CYS A 306 5.33 -2.90 20.80
C CYS A 306 4.86 -4.16 21.53
N VAL A 307 4.03 -5.01 20.89
CA VAL A 307 3.40 -6.15 21.58
C VAL A 307 3.36 -7.41 20.72
N GLY A 308 3.82 -8.54 21.25
CA GLY A 308 3.64 -9.85 20.61
C GLY A 308 4.35 -10.01 19.27
N ASN A 309 5.45 -9.29 19.06
CA ASN A 309 6.28 -9.44 17.87
C ASN A 309 7.30 -10.56 18.07
N GLU A 310 7.60 -11.29 17.01
CA GLU A 310 8.60 -12.34 17.00
C GLU A 310 9.93 -11.80 16.46
N TYR A 311 10.88 -11.61 17.37
CA TYR A 311 12.23 -11.15 17.05
C TYR A 311 13.19 -12.33 17.03
N ARG A 312 14.03 -12.42 16.00
CA ARG A 312 15.10 -13.43 15.94
C ARG A 312 16.20 -13.20 16.99
N ASP A 313 16.44 -11.94 17.35
CA ASP A 313 17.68 -11.52 18.03
C ASP A 313 17.47 -10.99 19.48
N GLU A 314 16.25 -11.01 20.01
CA GLU A 314 16.05 -10.72 21.43
C GLU A 314 16.24 -12.02 22.23
N VAL A 315 17.37 -12.10 22.94
CA VAL A 315 17.58 -13.11 23.98
C VAL A 315 16.36 -13.06 24.90
N SER A 316 15.58 -14.13 24.95
CA SER A 316 14.51 -14.26 25.94
C SER A 316 15.14 -14.12 27.32
N VAL A 317 14.98 -12.95 27.94
CA VAL A 317 15.24 -12.82 29.37
C VAL A 317 14.05 -13.50 30.01
N ASP A 318 14.13 -14.82 30.11
CA ASP A 318 13.21 -15.58 30.95
C ASP A 318 13.31 -14.94 32.34
N ALA A 319 12.19 -14.37 32.79
CA ALA A 319 12.10 -13.82 34.12
C ALA A 319 12.23 -14.97 35.13
N ASP A 320 13.39 -15.03 35.80
CA ASP A 320 13.57 -15.80 37.03
C ASP A 320 12.62 -15.32 38.15
#